data_AF-A0A7Y2XQ84-F1
#
_entry.id   AF-A0A7Y2XQ84-F1
#
_cell.length_a   1.000
_cell.length_b   1.000
_cell.length_c   1.000
_cell.angle_alpha   90.00
_cell.angle_beta   90.00
_cell.angle_gamma   90.00
#
_symmetry.space_group_name_H-M   'P 1'
#
loop_
_entity.id
_entity.type
_entity.pdbx_description
1 polymer ?
#
loop_
_entity_poly.entity_id
_entity_poly.type
_entity_poly.pdbx_seq_one_letter_code
_entity_poly.pdbx_strand_id
1 'polypeptide(L)'
;MKLEMLGSLARVDFSKLNKDQQLQLLRAQGLLICRVGQFPSNMGKVMISQLDRHYPSKDRVINRELCRMLCYLQSPTVVEKTLRLMTSDTVPVVPDWAILARRNASYGKAIIAMLENQPSAQNLHYVYCLRVVKGPWTEGQRRQYFEWFLKAVQKSGGRSYRGFINNLRKDAMGHATQEERKKILSWKLVADSNPFENLPTVKGPGKNWKIKDITGLGDLSKADIKNGERMYRASLCAACHQVKGRGGAAGPDLTFAANRFQLKDFAEAIIEPNKVISDQYHFSMINKKDGSFATGKIVGKKDGFYIVATSPFDMSKTIEIAEGDVKNIKPSPVSPMPPALINRLNKKELTDLMGYLMSLK
;
A
#
# COMPACT_ATOMS: atom_id res chain seq x y z
N MET A 1 -39.19 2.40 -14.36
CA MET A 1 -38.20 1.48 -14.96
C MET A 1 -37.17 0.85 -14.00
N LYS A 2 -36.07 1.50 -13.56
CA LYS A 2 -35.00 0.83 -12.76
C LYS A 2 -35.51 0.21 -11.43
N LEU A 3 -36.37 0.93 -10.72
CA LEU A 3 -36.98 0.46 -9.46
C LEU A 3 -37.93 -0.72 -9.69
N GLU A 4 -38.69 -0.74 -10.79
CA GLU A 4 -39.59 -1.86 -11.16
C GLU A 4 -38.80 -3.12 -11.53
N MET A 5 -37.70 -2.96 -12.27
CA MET A 5 -36.79 -4.08 -12.58
C MET A 5 -36.24 -4.68 -11.30
N LEU A 6 -35.82 -3.82 -10.37
CA LEU A 6 -35.28 -4.25 -9.08
C LEU A 6 -36.35 -4.92 -8.21
N GLY A 7 -37.57 -4.40 -8.19
CA GLY A 7 -38.73 -5.06 -7.57
C GLY A 7 -39.07 -6.41 -8.21
N SER A 8 -38.85 -6.56 -9.52
CA SER A 8 -39.06 -7.83 -10.22
C SER A 8 -38.00 -8.87 -9.87
N LEU A 9 -36.72 -8.48 -9.81
CA LEU A 9 -35.65 -9.35 -9.34
C LEU A 9 -35.83 -9.74 -7.86
N ALA A 10 -36.40 -8.86 -7.04
CA ALA A 10 -36.68 -9.13 -5.63
C ALA A 10 -37.75 -10.22 -5.40
N ARG A 11 -38.51 -10.63 -6.42
CA ARG A 11 -39.49 -11.73 -6.35
C ARG A 11 -38.89 -13.11 -6.60
N VAL A 12 -37.65 -13.18 -7.10
CA VAL A 12 -36.98 -14.45 -7.38
C VAL A 12 -36.57 -15.12 -6.07
N ASP A 13 -36.97 -16.38 -5.88
CA ASP A 13 -36.62 -17.16 -4.69
C ASP A 13 -35.16 -17.59 -4.74
N PHE A 14 -34.31 -16.84 -4.03
CA PHE A 14 -32.87 -17.07 -3.98
C PHE A 14 -32.49 -18.49 -3.53
N SER A 15 -33.30 -19.13 -2.68
CA SER A 15 -32.99 -20.45 -2.12
C SER A 15 -33.15 -21.59 -3.12
N LYS A 16 -33.96 -21.38 -4.17
CA LYS A 16 -34.21 -22.37 -5.24
C LYS A 16 -33.20 -22.29 -6.39
N LEU A 17 -32.36 -21.25 -6.40
CA LEU A 17 -31.38 -21.03 -7.44
C LEU A 17 -30.10 -21.84 -7.18
N ASN A 18 -29.48 -22.33 -8.25
CA ASN A 18 -28.11 -22.84 -8.17
C ASN A 18 -27.11 -21.69 -7.95
N LYS A 19 -25.86 -22.02 -7.61
CA LYS A 19 -24.81 -21.03 -7.30
C LYS A 19 -24.63 -19.97 -8.40
N ASP A 20 -24.58 -20.37 -9.67
CA ASP A 20 -24.34 -19.42 -10.77
C ASP A 20 -25.53 -18.49 -10.95
N GLN A 21 -26.75 -19.01 -10.84
CA GLN A 21 -27.98 -18.21 -10.85
C GLN A 21 -28.06 -17.25 -9.65
N GLN A 22 -27.66 -17.69 -8.46
CA GLN A 22 -27.55 -16.82 -7.27
C GLN A 22 -26.58 -15.67 -7.51
N LEU A 23 -25.41 -15.95 -8.08
CA LEU A 23 -24.42 -14.91 -8.42
C LEU A 23 -24.92 -13.96 -9.51
N GLN A 24 -25.58 -14.47 -10.55
CA GLN A 24 -26.17 -13.64 -11.60
C GLN A 24 -27.25 -12.72 -11.04
N LEU A 25 -28.12 -13.22 -10.16
CA LEU A 25 -29.15 -12.44 -9.50
C LEU A 25 -28.54 -11.31 -8.65
N LEU A 26 -27.56 -11.63 -7.80
CA LEU A 26 -26.89 -10.62 -6.95
C LEU A 26 -26.17 -9.56 -7.79
N ARG A 27 -25.51 -9.96 -8.88
CA ARG A 27 -24.84 -9.01 -9.80
C ARG A 27 -25.83 -8.12 -10.52
N ALA A 28 -26.95 -8.67 -11.00
CA ALA A 28 -28.01 -7.91 -11.65
C ALA A 28 -28.64 -6.90 -10.67
N GLN A 29 -28.95 -7.33 -9.45
CA GLN A 29 -29.45 -6.45 -8.39
C GLN A 29 -28.41 -5.36 -8.04
N GLY A 30 -27.14 -5.73 -7.86
CA GLY A 30 -26.05 -4.79 -7.56
C GLY A 30 -25.86 -3.71 -8.63
N LEU A 31 -25.97 -4.07 -9.91
CA LEU A 31 -25.90 -3.14 -11.04
C LEU A 31 -27.08 -2.15 -11.06
N LEU A 32 -28.28 -2.62 -10.72
CA LEU A 32 -29.43 -1.72 -10.62
C LEU A 32 -29.28 -0.80 -9.42
N ILE A 33 -28.85 -1.33 -8.27
CA ILE A 33 -28.67 -0.58 -7.02
C ILE A 33 -27.72 0.60 -7.24
N CYS A 34 -26.56 0.40 -7.89
CA CYS A 34 -25.60 1.48 -8.11
C CYS A 34 -26.07 2.55 -9.10
N ARG A 35 -27.15 2.29 -9.87
CA ARG A 35 -27.71 3.19 -10.90
C ARG A 35 -29.02 3.86 -10.48
N VAL A 36 -29.58 3.51 -9.32
CA VAL A 36 -30.86 4.04 -8.82
C VAL A 36 -30.71 5.43 -8.18
N GLY A 37 -29.50 5.87 -7.84
CA GLY A 37 -29.25 7.22 -7.30
C GLY A 37 -29.75 7.36 -5.87
N GLN A 38 -31.06 7.60 -5.68
CA GLN A 38 -31.73 7.61 -4.37
C GLN A 38 -32.80 6.52 -4.29
N PHE A 39 -32.78 5.76 -3.19
CA PHE A 39 -33.81 4.79 -2.90
C PHE A 39 -35.01 5.45 -2.22
N PRO A 40 -36.24 5.00 -2.53
CA PRO A 40 -37.38 5.22 -1.64
C PRO A 40 -37.06 4.68 -0.23
N SER A 41 -37.49 5.40 0.80
CA SER A 41 -37.12 5.14 2.21
C SER A 41 -37.44 3.73 2.72
N ASN A 42 -38.45 3.08 2.15
CA ASN A 42 -38.87 1.71 2.50
C ASN A 42 -38.11 0.62 1.72
N MET A 43 -37.67 0.90 0.49
CA MET A 43 -37.11 -0.11 -0.41
C MET A 43 -35.77 -0.65 0.08
N GLY A 44 -34.92 0.21 0.65
CA GLY A 44 -33.65 -0.22 1.25
C GLY A 44 -33.84 -1.23 2.38
N LYS A 45 -34.84 -1.03 3.26
CA LYS A 45 -35.15 -1.95 4.36
C LYS A 45 -35.60 -3.33 3.84
N VAL A 46 -36.42 -3.35 2.80
CA VAL A 46 -36.88 -4.59 2.17
C VAL A 46 -35.69 -5.36 1.58
N MET A 47 -34.80 -4.68 0.85
CA MET A 47 -33.61 -5.31 0.27
C MET A 47 -32.66 -5.84 1.33
N ILE A 48 -32.44 -5.09 2.40
CA ILE A 48 -31.63 -5.56 3.52
C ILE A 48 -32.24 -6.84 4.08
N SER A 49 -33.54 -6.88 4.38
CA SER A 49 -34.19 -8.10 4.90
C SER A 49 -34.08 -9.30 3.95
N GLN A 50 -34.17 -9.07 2.64
CA GLN A 50 -34.07 -10.12 1.63
C GLN A 50 -32.65 -10.65 1.45
N LEU A 51 -31.64 -9.78 1.47
CA LEU A 51 -30.24 -10.17 1.28
C LEU A 51 -29.61 -10.71 2.57
N ASP A 52 -29.93 -10.10 3.70
CA ASP A 52 -29.27 -10.37 4.98
C ASP A 52 -29.60 -11.76 5.54
N ARG A 53 -30.77 -12.32 5.20
CA ARG A 53 -31.13 -13.71 5.55
C ARG A 53 -30.24 -14.76 4.87
N HIS A 54 -29.59 -14.40 3.77
CA HIS A 54 -28.68 -15.27 3.03
C HIS A 54 -27.20 -15.02 3.38
N TYR A 55 -26.93 -14.08 4.30
CA TYR A 55 -25.58 -13.72 4.74
C TYR A 55 -25.38 -14.08 6.23
N PRO A 56 -24.36 -14.88 6.59
CA PRO A 56 -23.41 -15.56 5.71
C PRO A 56 -24.00 -16.75 4.95
N SER A 57 -23.54 -16.94 3.72
CA SER A 57 -23.70 -18.15 2.93
C SER A 57 -22.53 -19.12 3.17
N LYS A 58 -22.70 -20.39 2.80
CA LYS A 58 -21.64 -21.41 2.77
C LYS A 58 -20.60 -21.15 1.67
N ASP A 59 -20.95 -20.37 0.63
CA ASP A 59 -20.05 -20.06 -0.48
C ASP A 59 -19.39 -18.68 -0.33
N ARG A 60 -18.07 -18.65 -0.41
CA ARG A 60 -17.27 -17.42 -0.27
C ARG A 60 -17.55 -16.38 -1.35
N VAL A 61 -17.85 -16.79 -2.58
CA VAL A 61 -18.09 -15.87 -3.70
C VAL A 61 -19.45 -15.20 -3.54
N ILE A 62 -20.45 -15.96 -3.10
CA ILE A 62 -21.75 -15.41 -2.71
C ILE A 62 -21.60 -14.41 -1.56
N ASN A 63 -20.80 -14.74 -0.54
CA ASN A 63 -20.51 -13.82 0.56
C ASN A 63 -19.87 -12.51 0.11
N ARG A 64 -19.01 -12.52 -0.93
CA ARG A 64 -18.44 -11.27 -1.48
C ARG A 64 -19.51 -10.34 -2.03
N GLU A 65 -20.44 -10.87 -2.81
CA GLU A 65 -21.51 -10.08 -3.41
C GLU A 65 -22.51 -9.59 -2.36
N LEU A 66 -22.93 -10.47 -1.43
CA LEU A 66 -23.80 -10.09 -0.32
C LEU A 66 -23.16 -9.02 0.57
N CYS A 67 -21.89 -9.19 0.97
CA CYS A 67 -21.17 -8.20 1.78
C CYS A 67 -21.12 -6.83 1.08
N ARG A 68 -20.81 -6.80 -0.22
CA ARG A 68 -20.79 -5.56 -1.01
C ARG A 68 -22.15 -4.84 -0.97
N MET A 69 -23.23 -5.58 -1.25
CA MET A 69 -24.58 -5.01 -1.30
C MET A 69 -25.05 -4.55 0.09
N LEU A 70 -24.85 -5.36 1.12
CA LEU A 70 -25.26 -5.05 2.49
C LEU A 70 -24.46 -3.88 3.08
N CYS A 71 -23.18 -3.75 2.76
CA CYS A 71 -22.38 -2.57 3.13
C CYS A 71 -22.89 -1.32 2.44
N TYR A 72 -23.18 -1.39 1.13
CA TYR A 72 -23.74 -0.26 0.39
C TYR A 72 -25.09 0.18 0.98
N LEU A 73 -25.98 -0.78 1.26
CA LEU A 73 -27.30 -0.53 1.85
C LEU A 73 -27.26 -0.16 3.35
N GLN A 74 -26.09 -0.20 3.99
CA GLN A 74 -25.90 0.08 5.43
C GLN A 74 -26.72 -0.86 6.34
N SER A 75 -26.70 -2.17 6.04
CA SER A 75 -27.36 -3.16 6.91
C SER A 75 -26.79 -3.12 8.33
N PRO A 76 -27.64 -3.10 9.38
CA PRO A 76 -27.18 -2.98 10.77
C PRO A 76 -26.40 -4.21 11.27
N THR A 77 -26.54 -5.36 10.63
CA THR A 77 -25.90 -6.64 11.01
C THR A 77 -24.63 -6.93 10.21
N VAL A 78 -24.36 -6.16 9.14
CA VAL A 78 -23.28 -6.49 8.18
C VAL A 78 -21.91 -6.46 8.83
N VAL A 79 -21.67 -5.52 9.74
CA VAL A 79 -20.38 -5.37 10.44
C VAL A 79 -20.08 -6.63 11.23
N GLU A 80 -21.00 -7.04 12.10
CA GLU A 80 -20.81 -8.18 12.98
C GLU A 80 -20.61 -9.49 12.20
N LYS A 81 -21.48 -9.75 11.22
CA LYS A 81 -21.39 -10.95 10.37
C LYS A 81 -20.09 -10.99 9.58
N THR A 82 -19.67 -9.86 9.01
CA THR A 82 -18.46 -9.78 8.19
C THR A 82 -17.20 -9.93 9.03
N LEU A 83 -17.13 -9.31 10.20
CA LEU A 83 -15.99 -9.47 11.11
C LEU A 83 -15.84 -10.91 11.61
N ARG A 84 -16.94 -11.62 11.85
CA ARG A 84 -16.91 -13.07 12.13
C ARG A 84 -16.35 -13.86 10.95
N LEU A 85 -16.79 -13.60 9.72
CA LEU A 85 -16.23 -14.23 8.52
C LEU A 85 -14.73 -13.94 8.33
N MET A 86 -14.27 -12.73 8.69
CA MET A 86 -12.86 -12.38 8.59
C MET A 86 -11.96 -13.21 9.51
N THR A 87 -12.50 -13.70 10.63
CA THR A 87 -11.76 -14.57 11.55
C THR A 87 -11.70 -16.03 11.09
N SER A 88 -12.68 -16.50 10.32
CA SER A 88 -12.73 -17.87 9.83
C SER A 88 -12.05 -18.06 8.47
N ASP A 89 -12.11 -17.07 7.56
CA ASP A 89 -11.59 -17.19 6.19
C ASP A 89 -10.21 -16.52 6.01
N THR A 90 -9.21 -17.09 6.69
CA THR A 90 -7.86 -16.53 6.72
C THR A 90 -6.88 -17.13 5.70
N VAL A 91 -7.23 -18.28 5.11
CA VAL A 91 -6.31 -19.04 4.24
C VAL A 91 -6.25 -18.40 2.85
N PRO A 92 -5.08 -17.91 2.41
CA PRO A 92 -4.96 -17.38 1.07
C PRO A 92 -5.07 -18.49 0.01
N VAL A 93 -5.74 -18.19 -1.10
CA VAL A 93 -5.79 -19.08 -2.26
C VAL A 93 -4.58 -18.80 -3.13
N VAL A 94 -3.71 -19.79 -3.30
CA VAL A 94 -2.62 -19.72 -4.27
C VAL A 94 -3.20 -19.97 -5.67
N PRO A 95 -3.01 -19.07 -6.64
CA PRO A 95 -3.52 -19.28 -7.99
C PRO A 95 -2.81 -20.43 -8.71
N ASP A 96 -3.50 -21.13 -9.62
CA ASP A 96 -2.93 -22.26 -10.37
C ASP A 96 -1.67 -21.86 -11.17
N TRP A 97 -1.65 -20.63 -11.70
CA TRP A 97 -0.49 -20.11 -12.44
C TRP A 97 0.77 -19.97 -11.57
N ALA A 98 0.66 -20.00 -10.23
CA ALA A 98 1.82 -19.96 -9.33
C ALA A 98 2.81 -21.11 -9.60
N ILE A 99 2.36 -22.20 -10.23
CA ILE A 99 3.24 -23.27 -10.70
C ILE A 99 4.31 -22.78 -11.69
N LEU A 100 4.01 -21.75 -12.48
CA LEU A 100 4.95 -21.16 -13.44
C LEU A 100 6.11 -20.48 -12.73
N ALA A 101 5.88 -19.88 -11.54
CA ALA A 101 6.94 -19.29 -10.75
C ALA A 101 7.98 -20.33 -10.32
N ARG A 102 7.58 -21.60 -10.12
CA ARG A 102 8.52 -22.68 -9.79
C ARG A 102 9.46 -23.06 -10.94
N ARG A 103 9.15 -22.66 -12.19
CA ARG A 103 9.94 -22.99 -13.39
C ARG A 103 11.13 -22.06 -13.60
N ASN A 104 11.23 -20.94 -12.88
CA ASN A 104 12.36 -20.01 -12.98
C ASN A 104 12.97 -19.74 -11.60
N ALA A 105 14.13 -20.32 -11.32
CA ALA A 105 14.79 -20.22 -10.02
C ALA A 105 15.32 -18.82 -9.68
N SER A 106 15.38 -17.90 -10.65
CA SER A 106 15.80 -16.51 -10.43
C SER A 106 14.60 -15.66 -10.04
N TYR A 107 13.69 -15.36 -10.99
CA TYR A 107 12.55 -14.49 -10.77
C TYR A 107 11.44 -15.14 -9.92
N GLY A 108 11.31 -16.46 -10.00
CA GLY A 108 10.27 -17.21 -9.33
C GLY A 108 10.36 -17.21 -7.81
N LYS A 109 11.57 -17.15 -7.24
CA LYS A 109 11.79 -17.17 -5.79
C LYS A 109 11.09 -16.01 -5.09
N ALA A 110 11.15 -14.81 -5.65
CA ALA A 110 10.48 -13.64 -5.07
C ALA A 110 8.95 -13.75 -5.13
N ILE A 111 8.41 -14.31 -6.23
CA ILE A 111 6.97 -14.55 -6.38
C ILE A 111 6.51 -15.61 -5.37
N ILE A 112 7.25 -16.70 -5.20
CA ILE A 112 6.94 -17.76 -4.23
C ILE A 112 6.95 -17.20 -2.81
N ALA A 113 8.02 -16.49 -2.42
CA ALA A 113 8.10 -15.86 -1.09
C ALA A 113 6.97 -14.84 -0.84
N MET A 114 6.53 -14.11 -1.88
CA MET A 114 5.36 -13.24 -1.79
C MET A 114 4.08 -14.05 -1.54
N LEU A 115 3.86 -15.13 -2.30
CA LEU A 115 2.67 -15.99 -2.20
C LEU A 115 2.60 -16.71 -0.84
N GLU A 116 3.72 -17.10 -0.27
CA GLU A 116 3.81 -17.71 1.07
C GLU A 116 3.38 -16.73 2.19
N ASN A 117 3.65 -15.43 2.01
CA ASN A 117 3.26 -14.39 2.97
C ASN A 117 2.13 -13.48 2.45
N GLN A 118 1.30 -13.97 1.52
CA GLN A 118 0.24 -13.16 0.93
C GLN A 118 -0.95 -12.94 1.90
N PRO A 119 -1.72 -11.86 1.75
CA PRO A 119 -2.96 -11.66 2.50
C PRO A 119 -4.11 -12.52 1.97
N SER A 120 -5.13 -12.77 2.81
CA SER A 120 -6.41 -13.34 2.34
C SER A 120 -7.12 -12.33 1.43
N ALA A 121 -7.31 -12.72 0.16
CA ALA A 121 -8.07 -11.93 -0.81
C ALA A 121 -9.54 -11.74 -0.39
N GLN A 122 -10.10 -12.72 0.35
CA GLN A 122 -11.44 -12.61 0.90
C GLN A 122 -11.50 -11.52 1.97
N ASN A 123 -10.56 -11.52 2.92
CA ASN A 123 -10.52 -10.50 3.97
C ASN A 123 -10.23 -9.11 3.42
N LEU A 124 -9.39 -9.01 2.38
CA LEU A 124 -9.19 -7.75 1.66
C LEU A 124 -10.50 -7.21 1.07
N HIS A 125 -11.31 -8.08 0.46
CA HIS A 125 -12.63 -7.70 -0.07
C HIS A 125 -13.58 -7.24 1.03
N TYR A 126 -13.65 -7.96 2.13
CA TYR A 126 -14.49 -7.59 3.27
C TYR A 126 -14.09 -6.26 3.88
N VAL A 127 -12.80 -6.04 4.11
CA VAL A 127 -12.28 -4.77 4.61
C VAL A 127 -12.57 -3.64 3.64
N TYR A 128 -12.37 -3.87 2.34
CA TYR A 128 -12.76 -2.91 1.32
C TYR A 128 -14.24 -2.56 1.46
N CYS A 129 -15.16 -3.52 1.55
CA CYS A 129 -16.59 -3.21 1.66
C CYS A 129 -16.96 -2.48 2.96
N LEU A 130 -16.40 -2.90 4.10
CA LEU A 130 -16.68 -2.33 5.41
C LEU A 130 -16.20 -0.87 5.57
N ARG A 131 -15.18 -0.44 4.80
CA ARG A 131 -14.58 0.90 4.93
C ARG A 131 -15.58 2.06 4.81
N VAL A 132 -16.70 1.86 4.11
CA VAL A 132 -17.74 2.88 3.86
C VAL A 132 -18.97 2.72 4.75
N VAL A 133 -18.99 1.74 5.66
CA VAL A 133 -20.12 1.53 6.57
C VAL A 133 -20.06 2.53 7.71
N LYS A 134 -21.09 3.37 7.83
CA LYS A 134 -21.14 4.47 8.81
C LYS A 134 -21.42 3.97 10.22
N GLY A 135 -22.25 2.94 10.36
CA GLY A 135 -22.57 2.31 11.64
C GLY A 135 -23.97 1.69 11.68
N PRO A 136 -24.39 1.20 12.86
CA PRO A 136 -23.65 1.28 14.12
C PRO A 136 -22.40 0.39 14.15
N TRP A 137 -21.35 0.85 14.82
CA TRP A 137 -20.18 0.05 15.17
C TRP A 137 -20.03 0.03 16.69
N THR A 138 -19.75 -1.13 17.27
CA THR A 138 -19.29 -1.19 18.66
C THR A 138 -17.78 -0.88 18.73
N GLU A 139 -17.31 -0.50 19.91
CA GLU A 139 -15.87 -0.28 20.13
C GLU A 139 -15.05 -1.53 19.81
N GLY A 140 -15.52 -2.71 20.24
CA GLY A 140 -14.87 -3.99 19.94
C GLY A 140 -14.79 -4.28 18.44
N GLN A 141 -15.87 -3.98 17.70
CA GLN A 141 -15.89 -4.15 16.24
C GLN A 141 -14.92 -3.19 15.54
N ARG A 142 -14.85 -1.91 15.95
CA ARG A 142 -13.87 -0.96 15.43
C ARG A 142 -12.44 -1.41 15.72
N ARG A 143 -12.19 -1.88 16.94
CA ARG A 143 -10.87 -2.37 17.33
C ARG A 143 -10.45 -3.56 16.48
N GLN A 144 -11.29 -4.59 16.36
CA GLN A 144 -11.03 -5.75 15.53
C GLN A 144 -10.74 -5.36 14.06
N TYR A 145 -11.54 -4.44 13.51
CA TYR A 145 -11.37 -3.95 12.15
C TYR A 145 -10.03 -3.21 11.94
N PHE A 146 -9.64 -2.31 12.87
CA PHE A 146 -8.39 -1.57 12.75
C PHE A 146 -7.14 -2.40 13.09
N GLU A 147 -7.24 -3.38 13.99
CA GLU A 147 -6.17 -4.34 14.28
C GLU A 147 -5.86 -5.23 13.07
N TRP A 148 -6.83 -5.50 12.21
CA TRP A 148 -6.59 -6.22 10.96
C TRP A 148 -5.56 -5.50 10.07
N PHE A 149 -5.57 -4.16 10.01
CA PHE A 149 -4.60 -3.39 9.22
C PHE A 149 -3.16 -3.60 9.71
N LEU A 150 -2.94 -3.75 11.02
CA LEU A 150 -1.60 -4.04 11.58
C LEU A 150 -1.05 -5.38 11.09
N LYS A 151 -1.92 -6.38 10.93
CA LYS A 151 -1.53 -7.69 10.39
C LYS A 151 -1.35 -7.60 8.87
N ALA A 152 -2.24 -6.88 8.18
CA ALA A 152 -2.24 -6.77 6.72
C ALA A 152 -0.97 -6.09 6.18
N VAL A 153 -0.48 -5.02 6.82
CA VAL A 153 0.74 -4.31 6.40
C VAL A 153 2.04 -5.12 6.55
N GLN A 154 2.01 -6.25 7.27
CA GLN A 154 3.14 -7.18 7.38
C GLN A 154 3.12 -8.26 6.29
N LYS A 155 2.02 -8.36 5.54
CA LYS A 155 1.87 -9.28 4.41
C LYS A 155 2.51 -8.73 3.14
N SER A 156 2.73 -9.62 2.18
CA SER A 156 3.37 -9.32 0.89
C SER A 156 2.33 -9.31 -0.23
N GLY A 157 2.34 -8.29 -1.09
CA GLY A 157 1.40 -8.18 -2.22
C GLY A 157 1.94 -7.37 -3.39
N GLY A 158 3.26 -7.27 -3.51
CA GLY A 158 3.94 -6.42 -4.50
C GLY A 158 4.07 -4.95 -4.10
N ARG A 159 4.63 -4.14 -5.01
CA ARG A 159 5.07 -2.75 -4.79
C ARG A 159 4.00 -1.83 -4.19
N SER A 160 2.77 -1.93 -4.69
CA SER A 160 1.69 -1.00 -4.33
C SER A 160 0.86 -1.46 -3.14
N TYR A 161 1.03 -2.70 -2.68
CA TYR A 161 0.14 -3.33 -1.70
C TYR A 161 0.05 -2.52 -0.40
N ARG A 162 1.19 -2.19 0.23
CA ARG A 162 1.20 -1.43 1.49
C ARG A 162 0.53 -0.06 1.33
N GLY A 163 0.71 0.59 0.18
CA GLY A 163 0.02 1.84 -0.17
C GLY A 163 -1.50 1.67 -0.21
N PHE A 164 -2.00 0.62 -0.88
CA PHE A 164 -3.43 0.33 -0.90
C PHE A 164 -3.99 0.03 0.50
N ILE A 165 -3.27 -0.73 1.34
CA ILE A 165 -3.69 -0.99 2.73
C ILE A 165 -3.78 0.32 3.53
N ASN A 166 -2.79 1.21 3.39
CA ASN A 166 -2.81 2.51 4.05
C ASN A 166 -3.96 3.40 3.54
N ASN A 167 -4.26 3.39 2.25
CA ASN A 167 -5.38 4.11 1.67
C ASN A 167 -6.73 3.61 2.19
N LEU A 168 -6.91 2.29 2.30
CA LEU A 168 -8.12 1.70 2.89
C LEU A 168 -8.28 2.10 4.36
N ARG A 169 -7.19 2.11 5.13
CA ARG A 169 -7.19 2.58 6.52
C ARG A 169 -7.59 4.05 6.61
N LYS A 170 -7.03 4.90 5.74
CA LYS A 170 -7.33 6.34 5.67
C LYS A 170 -8.81 6.58 5.31
N ASP A 171 -9.33 5.86 4.33
CA ASP A 171 -10.73 5.94 3.90
C ASP A 171 -11.68 5.53 5.04
N ALA A 172 -11.37 4.43 5.74
CA ALA A 172 -12.15 3.99 6.89
C ALA A 172 -12.09 4.99 8.07
N MET A 173 -10.94 5.60 8.33
CA MET A 173 -10.84 6.71 9.29
C MET A 173 -11.73 7.89 8.86
N GLY A 174 -11.78 8.18 7.55
CA GLY A 174 -12.65 9.20 6.95
C GLY A 174 -14.14 9.03 7.28
N HIS A 175 -14.60 7.79 7.41
CA HIS A 175 -16.00 7.45 7.72
C HIS A 175 -16.27 7.23 9.22
N ALA A 176 -15.25 7.25 10.07
CA ALA A 176 -15.41 7.17 11.52
C ALA A 176 -15.83 8.52 12.12
N THR A 177 -16.70 8.47 13.13
CA THR A 177 -17.09 9.63 13.96
C THR A 177 -15.88 10.21 14.70
N GLN A 178 -16.00 11.45 15.18
CA GLN A 178 -14.91 12.10 15.92
C GLN A 178 -14.50 11.30 17.18
N GLU A 179 -15.46 10.75 17.91
CA GLU A 179 -15.20 9.94 19.10
C GLU A 179 -14.54 8.59 18.77
N GLU A 180 -14.99 7.92 17.71
CA GLU A 180 -14.32 6.70 17.23
C GLU A 180 -12.87 7.00 16.82
N ARG A 181 -12.62 8.10 16.11
CA ARG A 181 -11.25 8.48 15.70
C ARG A 181 -10.33 8.68 16.89
N LYS A 182 -10.78 9.36 17.95
CA LYS A 182 -10.01 9.55 19.19
C LYS A 182 -9.61 8.19 19.78
N LYS A 183 -10.55 7.26 19.91
CA LYS A 183 -10.29 5.90 20.42
C LYS A 183 -9.33 5.12 19.53
N ILE A 184 -9.52 5.15 18.21
CA ILE A 184 -8.65 4.44 17.26
C ILE A 184 -7.20 4.94 17.34
N LEU A 185 -7.01 6.26 17.47
CA LEU A 185 -5.69 6.86 17.64
C LEU A 185 -5.04 6.46 18.98
N SER A 186 -5.82 6.34 20.05
CA SER A 186 -5.32 5.94 21.37
C SER A 186 -4.76 4.51 21.41
N TRP A 187 -5.25 3.62 20.54
CA TRP A 187 -4.80 2.23 20.44
C TRP A 187 -3.43 2.08 19.77
N LYS A 188 -2.86 3.17 19.21
CA LYS A 188 -1.54 3.17 18.54
C LYS A 188 -1.42 2.09 17.45
N LEU A 189 -2.53 1.82 16.73
CA LEU A 189 -2.59 0.84 15.63
C LEU A 189 -2.01 1.41 14.33
N VAL A 190 -0.74 1.81 14.35
CA VAL A 190 0.03 2.25 13.18
C VAL A 190 1.25 1.35 13.07
N ALA A 191 1.41 0.66 11.93
CA ALA A 191 2.68 0.00 11.64
C ALA A 191 3.62 1.03 11.04
N ASP A 192 4.53 1.57 11.85
CA ASP A 192 5.65 2.46 11.53
C ASP A 192 5.60 2.99 10.09
N SER A 193 4.85 4.07 9.91
CA SER A 193 4.87 4.86 8.67
C SER A 193 6.02 5.87 8.66
N ASN A 194 6.62 6.11 9.83
CA ASN A 194 7.76 6.98 9.96
C ASN A 194 9.06 6.20 9.69
N PRO A 195 9.73 6.40 8.54
CA PRO A 195 10.97 5.69 8.25
C PRO A 195 12.13 6.08 9.18
N PHE A 196 11.92 7.07 10.05
CA PHE A 196 12.91 7.57 11.00
C PHE A 196 12.73 7.00 12.43
N GLU A 197 11.67 6.23 12.69
CA GLU A 197 11.46 5.60 13.99
C GLU A 197 12.21 4.26 14.13
N ASN A 198 12.65 3.96 15.35
CA ASN A 198 13.31 2.69 15.70
C ASN A 198 14.50 2.34 14.78
N LEU A 199 15.28 3.36 14.38
CA LEU A 199 16.45 3.19 13.52
C LEU A 199 17.56 2.44 14.27
N PRO A 200 18.25 1.48 13.63
CA PRO A 200 19.42 0.84 14.22
C PRO A 200 20.52 1.86 14.52
N THR A 201 21.21 1.64 15.64
CA THR A 201 22.37 2.44 16.03
C THR A 201 23.58 2.09 15.18
N VAL A 202 24.31 3.11 14.75
CA VAL A 202 25.60 2.99 14.08
C VAL A 202 26.71 3.10 15.11
N LYS A 203 27.71 2.22 15.02
CA LYS A 203 28.85 2.16 15.92
C LYS A 203 29.91 3.21 15.58
N GLY A 204 30.21 3.41 14.30
CA GLY A 204 31.29 4.31 13.89
C GLY A 204 32.69 3.84 14.37
N PRO A 205 33.72 4.71 14.32
CA PRO A 205 33.66 6.08 13.83
C PRO A 205 33.40 6.14 12.32
N GLY A 206 32.70 7.19 11.91
CA GLY A 206 32.45 7.49 10.51
C GLY A 206 33.56 8.32 9.86
N LYS A 207 33.55 8.40 8.53
CA LYS A 207 34.38 9.35 7.76
C LYS A 207 33.69 9.76 6.47
N ASN A 208 34.24 10.76 5.79
CA ASN A 208 33.81 11.14 4.44
C ASN A 208 34.29 10.11 3.41
N TRP A 209 33.47 9.09 3.14
CA TRP A 209 33.78 8.00 2.22
C TRP A 209 33.89 8.51 0.78
N LYS A 210 34.81 7.93 0.00
CA LYS A 210 34.99 8.18 -1.43
C LYS A 210 34.65 6.93 -2.24
N ILE A 211 34.36 7.11 -3.53
CA ILE A 211 34.09 5.99 -4.45
C ILE A 211 35.20 4.94 -4.36
N LYS A 212 36.47 5.36 -4.34
CA LYS A 212 37.63 4.47 -4.22
C LYS A 212 37.68 3.66 -2.92
N ASP A 213 37.15 4.20 -1.81
CA ASP A 213 37.08 3.46 -0.55
C ASP A 213 36.08 2.31 -0.65
N ILE A 214 34.94 2.53 -1.35
CA ILE A 214 33.89 1.53 -1.56
C ILE A 214 34.36 0.47 -2.56
N THR A 215 34.93 0.86 -3.69
CA THR A 215 35.45 -0.09 -4.68
C THR A 215 36.66 -0.85 -4.18
N GLY A 216 37.38 -0.30 -3.20
CA GLY A 216 38.49 -0.96 -2.50
C GLY A 216 38.07 -1.75 -1.25
N LEU A 217 36.77 -1.89 -0.99
CA LEU A 217 36.30 -2.88 -0.01
C LEU A 217 36.72 -4.25 -0.53
N GLY A 218 37.34 -5.05 0.33
CA GLY A 218 37.79 -6.40 -0.04
C GLY A 218 36.63 -7.34 -0.35
N ASP A 219 36.85 -8.64 -0.21
CA ASP A 219 35.84 -9.64 -0.52
C ASP A 219 34.54 -9.46 0.29
N LEU A 220 33.48 -9.02 -0.41
CA LEU A 220 32.15 -8.81 0.15
C LEU A 220 31.41 -10.12 0.47
N SER A 221 31.92 -11.28 0.06
CA SER A 221 31.34 -12.58 0.42
C SER A 221 31.35 -12.84 1.93
N LYS A 222 32.25 -12.16 2.65
CA LYS A 222 32.41 -12.22 4.11
C LYS A 222 31.56 -11.19 4.86
N ALA A 223 30.75 -10.40 4.16
CA ALA A 223 29.87 -9.42 4.78
C ALA A 223 28.80 -10.08 5.65
N ASP A 224 28.50 -9.47 6.80
CA ASP A 224 27.33 -9.85 7.60
C ASP A 224 26.10 -9.20 6.98
N ILE A 225 25.35 -9.98 6.21
CA ILE A 225 24.14 -9.53 5.48
C ILE A 225 23.06 -9.01 6.45
N LYS A 226 22.92 -9.60 7.63
CA LYS A 226 21.93 -9.13 8.63
C LYS A 226 22.35 -7.78 9.18
N ASN A 227 23.64 -7.59 9.45
CA ASN A 227 24.15 -6.27 9.83
C ASN A 227 24.04 -5.26 8.68
N GLY A 228 24.26 -5.69 7.44
CA GLY A 228 24.10 -4.86 6.25
C GLY A 228 22.68 -4.35 6.06
N GLU A 229 21.67 -5.20 6.27
CA GLU A 229 20.26 -4.80 6.29
C GLU A 229 19.98 -3.79 7.43
N ARG A 230 20.58 -3.98 8.61
CA ARG A 230 20.50 -2.97 9.67
C ARG A 230 21.12 -1.65 9.23
N MET A 231 22.29 -1.66 8.58
CA MET A 231 22.96 -0.46 8.10
C MET A 231 22.22 0.21 6.94
N TYR A 232 21.49 -0.54 6.13
CA TYR A 232 20.59 -0.03 5.10
C TYR A 232 19.45 0.80 5.72
N ARG A 233 18.84 0.29 6.81
CA ARG A 233 17.85 1.06 7.58
C ARG A 233 18.49 2.25 8.29
N ALA A 234 19.62 2.01 8.97
CA ALA A 234 20.33 3.04 9.70
C ALA A 234 20.73 4.20 8.78
N SER A 235 21.24 3.93 7.59
CA SER A 235 21.64 4.97 6.62
C SER A 235 20.46 5.58 5.87
N LEU A 236 19.22 5.38 6.35
CA LEU A 236 17.98 5.96 5.84
C LEU A 236 17.62 5.52 4.40
N CYS A 237 18.30 4.52 3.84
CA CYS A 237 18.00 4.04 2.50
C CYS A 237 16.57 3.53 2.40
N ALA A 238 16.08 2.85 3.45
CA ALA A 238 14.71 2.36 3.57
C ALA A 238 13.64 3.47 3.57
N ALA A 239 14.02 4.73 3.82
CA ALA A 239 13.08 5.85 3.80
C ALA A 239 12.58 6.19 2.40
N CYS A 240 13.40 5.90 1.37
CA CYS A 240 13.10 6.23 -0.01
C CYS A 240 13.07 5.00 -0.93
N HIS A 241 13.82 3.95 -0.62
CA HIS A 241 13.94 2.75 -1.45
C HIS A 241 13.16 1.58 -0.85
N GLN A 242 12.70 0.69 -1.73
CA GLN A 242 12.11 -0.58 -1.35
C GLN A 242 13.09 -1.73 -1.49
N VAL A 243 12.99 -2.69 -0.58
CA VAL A 243 13.52 -4.05 -0.74
C VAL A 243 12.42 -5.04 -0.37
N LYS A 244 12.10 -5.97 -1.26
CA LYS A 244 11.07 -7.00 -1.08
C LYS A 244 9.73 -6.40 -0.62
N GLY A 245 9.35 -5.26 -1.21
CA GLY A 245 8.11 -4.53 -0.91
C GLY A 245 8.09 -3.75 0.42
N ARG A 246 9.23 -3.65 1.13
CA ARG A 246 9.37 -2.86 2.36
C ARG A 246 10.24 -1.63 2.12
N GLY A 247 9.80 -0.47 2.63
CA GLY A 247 10.49 0.82 2.52
C GLY A 247 9.69 1.87 1.74
N GLY A 248 10.30 3.03 1.51
CA GLY A 248 9.71 4.16 0.78
C GLY A 248 9.65 3.92 -0.74
N ALA A 249 8.83 4.71 -1.45
CA ALA A 249 8.59 4.55 -2.89
C ALA A 249 9.11 5.71 -3.74
N ALA A 250 9.86 6.64 -3.14
CA ALA A 250 10.38 7.82 -3.84
C ALA A 250 11.62 7.51 -4.68
N GLY A 251 12.40 6.49 -4.32
CA GLY A 251 13.54 5.97 -5.07
C GLY A 251 13.24 4.64 -5.77
N PRO A 252 14.18 4.14 -6.59
CA PRO A 252 14.05 2.83 -7.25
C PRO A 252 13.97 1.68 -6.26
N ASP A 253 13.24 0.63 -6.66
CA ASP A 253 13.22 -0.66 -5.97
C ASP A 253 14.59 -1.33 -6.11
N LEU A 254 15.19 -1.68 -4.98
CA LEU A 254 16.53 -2.25 -4.91
C LEU A 254 16.54 -3.78 -4.82
N THR A 255 15.36 -4.44 -4.78
CA THR A 255 15.23 -5.90 -4.59
C THR A 255 16.12 -6.74 -5.51
N PHE A 256 16.33 -6.27 -6.74
CA PHE A 256 17.15 -6.94 -7.77
C PHE A 256 18.24 -6.02 -8.33
N ALA A 257 18.67 -5.01 -7.56
CA ALA A 257 19.61 -4.02 -8.06
C ALA A 257 20.97 -4.64 -8.42
N ALA A 258 21.43 -5.64 -7.68
CA ALA A 258 22.74 -6.27 -7.91
C ALA A 258 22.80 -7.18 -9.16
N ASN A 259 21.66 -7.44 -9.82
CA ASN A 259 21.65 -8.07 -11.14
C ASN A 259 21.97 -7.10 -12.28
N ARG A 260 21.87 -5.79 -12.02
CA ARG A 260 22.03 -4.74 -13.03
C ARG A 260 23.20 -3.80 -12.75
N PHE A 261 23.58 -3.66 -11.49
CA PHE A 261 24.58 -2.71 -11.03
C PHE A 261 25.74 -3.41 -10.34
N GLN A 262 26.94 -2.94 -10.63
CA GLN A 262 28.19 -3.34 -10.00
C GLN A 262 28.46 -2.48 -8.77
N LEU A 263 29.44 -2.89 -7.95
CA LEU A 263 29.83 -2.17 -6.73
C LEU A 263 30.17 -0.69 -6.99
N LYS A 264 30.84 -0.40 -8.12
CA LYS A 264 31.18 0.97 -8.52
C LYS A 264 29.94 1.82 -8.82
N ASP A 265 28.92 1.24 -9.44
CA ASP A 265 27.68 1.96 -9.76
C ASP A 265 26.94 2.35 -8.48
N PHE A 266 26.87 1.44 -7.50
CA PHE A 266 26.34 1.78 -6.18
C PHE A 266 27.17 2.84 -5.48
N ALA A 267 28.51 2.73 -5.51
CA ALA A 267 29.41 3.70 -4.90
C ALA A 267 29.19 5.10 -5.46
N GLU A 268 29.09 5.21 -6.80
CA GLU A 268 28.85 6.47 -7.49
C GLU A 268 27.47 7.04 -7.14
N ALA A 269 26.40 6.24 -7.21
CA ALA A 269 25.05 6.69 -6.88
C ALA A 269 24.91 7.15 -5.41
N ILE A 270 25.61 6.49 -4.48
CA ILE A 270 25.55 6.81 -3.04
C ILE A 270 26.39 8.07 -2.70
N ILE A 271 27.58 8.21 -3.28
CA ILE A 271 28.49 9.33 -3.00
C ILE A 271 28.10 10.58 -3.81
N GLU A 272 27.66 10.40 -5.06
CA GLU A 272 27.38 11.47 -6.03
C GLU A 272 25.92 11.38 -6.55
N PRO A 273 24.90 11.46 -5.69
CA PRO A 273 23.50 11.23 -6.08
C PRO A 273 22.95 12.24 -7.11
N ASN A 274 23.62 13.38 -7.29
CA ASN A 274 23.26 14.41 -8.27
C ASN A 274 23.86 14.17 -9.67
N LYS A 275 24.82 13.25 -9.81
CA LYS A 275 25.56 13.06 -11.06
C LYS A 275 24.68 12.53 -12.20
N VAL A 276 23.81 11.57 -11.87
CA VAL A 276 22.80 11.02 -12.79
C VAL A 276 21.50 10.87 -12.03
N ILE A 277 20.51 11.70 -12.37
CA ILE A 277 19.17 11.64 -11.78
C ILE A 277 18.23 11.13 -12.87
N SER A 278 17.69 9.92 -12.69
CA SER A 278 16.72 9.36 -13.63
C SER A 278 15.45 10.19 -13.67
N ASP A 279 14.91 10.43 -14.87
CA ASP A 279 13.63 11.12 -15.08
C ASP A 279 12.48 10.47 -14.29
N GLN A 280 12.55 9.17 -14.01
CA GLN A 280 11.52 8.50 -13.22
C GLN A 280 11.50 8.93 -11.74
N TYR A 281 12.63 9.39 -11.20
CA TYR A 281 12.82 9.68 -9.77
C TYR A 281 13.20 11.13 -9.48
N HIS A 282 13.47 11.94 -10.51
CA HIS A 282 13.78 13.35 -10.34
C HIS A 282 12.60 14.13 -9.74
N PHE A 283 12.92 15.18 -8.98
CA PHE A 283 11.96 16.19 -8.57
C PHE A 283 11.96 17.32 -9.60
N SER A 284 10.83 17.99 -9.76
CA SER A 284 10.70 19.18 -10.58
C SER A 284 10.87 20.42 -9.72
N MET A 285 11.54 21.43 -10.27
CA MET A 285 11.52 22.80 -9.77
C MET A 285 10.44 23.58 -10.52
N ILE A 286 9.42 24.02 -9.79
CA ILE A 286 8.23 24.69 -10.30
C ILE A 286 8.36 26.16 -9.95
N ASN A 287 8.77 26.97 -10.93
CA ASN A 287 8.91 28.41 -10.77
C ASN A 287 7.56 29.07 -11.03
N LYS A 288 7.09 29.90 -10.10
CA LYS A 288 5.83 30.61 -10.21
C LYS A 288 6.01 32.02 -10.78
N LYS A 289 4.91 32.62 -11.24
CA LYS A 289 4.89 33.97 -11.83
C LYS A 289 5.15 35.06 -10.79
N ASP A 290 4.81 34.82 -9.53
CA ASP A 290 5.09 35.72 -8.39
C ASP A 290 6.55 35.72 -7.94
N GLY A 291 7.41 34.91 -8.58
CA GLY A 291 8.83 34.77 -8.24
C GLY A 291 9.16 33.71 -7.19
N SER A 292 8.15 33.13 -6.53
CA SER A 292 8.35 31.99 -5.64
C SER A 292 8.58 30.69 -6.43
N PHE A 293 9.09 29.66 -5.76
CA PHE A 293 9.24 28.33 -6.36
C PHE A 293 8.86 27.22 -5.37
N ALA A 294 8.52 26.06 -5.92
CA ALA A 294 8.35 24.83 -5.16
C ALA A 294 9.20 23.72 -5.80
N THR A 295 9.75 22.83 -4.97
CA THR A 295 10.46 21.64 -5.44
C THR A 295 9.71 20.40 -4.99
N GLY A 296 9.44 19.49 -5.92
CA GLY A 296 8.68 18.29 -5.64
C GLY A 296 8.44 17.44 -6.88
N LYS A 297 7.93 16.23 -6.68
CA LYS A 297 7.53 15.38 -7.80
C LYS A 297 6.09 15.68 -8.18
N ILE A 298 5.86 15.99 -9.45
CA ILE A 298 4.51 16.13 -9.99
C ILE A 298 3.90 14.73 -10.07
N VAL A 299 2.89 14.46 -9.25
CA VAL A 299 2.23 13.14 -9.15
C VAL A 299 0.89 13.09 -9.85
N GLY A 300 0.39 14.24 -10.31
CA GLY A 300 -0.84 14.32 -11.06
C GLY A 300 -1.17 15.74 -11.49
N LYS A 301 -2.22 15.84 -12.27
CA LYS A 301 -2.82 17.09 -12.74
C LYS A 301 -4.33 16.92 -12.66
N LYS A 302 -5.04 17.86 -12.01
CA LYS A 302 -6.49 17.77 -11.83
C LYS A 302 -7.08 19.18 -11.72
N ASP A 303 -8.21 19.41 -12.39
CA ASP A 303 -9.02 20.62 -12.26
C ASP A 303 -8.25 21.96 -12.41
N GLY A 304 -7.22 22.01 -13.26
CA GLY A 304 -6.39 23.21 -13.45
C GLY A 304 -5.21 23.35 -12.48
N PHE A 305 -4.93 22.33 -11.67
CA PHE A 305 -3.86 22.29 -10.69
C PHE A 305 -2.86 21.17 -10.96
N TYR A 306 -1.57 21.47 -10.74
CA TYR A 306 -0.55 20.46 -10.52
C TYR A 306 -0.63 19.94 -9.08
N ILE A 307 -0.63 18.61 -8.92
CA ILE A 307 -0.52 17.94 -7.63
C ILE A 307 0.94 17.58 -7.42
N VAL A 308 1.58 18.19 -6.43
CA VAL A 308 3.03 18.13 -6.24
C VAL A 308 3.35 17.50 -4.89
N ALA A 309 4.00 16.35 -4.89
CA ALA A 309 4.55 15.73 -3.70
C ALA A 309 5.87 16.41 -3.32
N THR A 310 5.88 17.10 -2.18
CA THR A 310 7.01 17.95 -1.77
C THR A 310 8.05 17.25 -0.90
N SER A 311 7.75 16.02 -0.47
CA SER A 311 8.65 15.23 0.38
C SER A 311 8.98 13.88 -0.25
N PRO A 312 10.27 13.50 -0.35
CA PRO A 312 10.65 12.15 -0.78
C PRO A 312 10.38 11.07 0.27
N PHE A 313 10.12 11.47 1.52
CA PHE A 313 9.84 10.51 2.61
C PHE A 313 8.36 10.15 2.72
N ASP A 314 7.48 10.99 2.16
CA ASP A 314 6.05 10.76 2.14
C ASP A 314 5.43 11.42 0.90
N MET A 315 5.30 10.61 -0.16
CA MET A 315 4.72 11.03 -1.44
C MET A 315 3.24 11.40 -1.34
N SER A 316 2.57 11.11 -0.23
CA SER A 316 1.16 11.51 0.00
C SER A 316 1.02 12.95 0.49
N LYS A 317 2.09 13.54 1.03
CA LYS A 317 2.15 14.97 1.38
C LYS A 317 2.29 15.77 0.09
N THR A 318 1.14 16.26 -0.37
CA THR A 318 1.01 16.99 -1.63
C THR A 318 0.53 18.41 -1.39
N ILE A 319 0.91 19.30 -2.29
CA ILE A 319 0.35 20.64 -2.45
C ILE A 319 -0.28 20.75 -3.83
N GLU A 320 -1.24 21.65 -3.96
CA GLU A 320 -1.84 22.01 -5.25
C GLU A 320 -1.24 23.34 -5.71
N ILE A 321 -0.79 23.40 -6.97
CA ILE A 321 -0.28 24.63 -7.59
C ILE A 321 -1.12 24.89 -8.84
N ALA A 322 -1.81 26.03 -8.89
CA ALA A 322 -2.62 26.39 -10.04
C ALA A 322 -1.72 26.53 -11.28
N GLU A 323 -2.15 25.97 -12.40
CA GLU A 323 -1.40 26.08 -13.67
C GLU A 323 -1.19 27.52 -14.10
N GLY A 324 -2.19 28.36 -13.85
CA GLY A 324 -2.14 29.80 -14.12
C GLY A 324 -1.02 30.52 -13.37
N ASP A 325 -0.57 29.99 -12.22
CA ASP A 325 0.50 30.57 -11.41
C ASP A 325 1.89 30.11 -11.86
N VAL A 326 1.98 29.05 -12.68
CA VAL A 326 3.26 28.48 -13.09
C VAL A 326 3.88 29.31 -14.21
N LYS A 327 5.13 29.73 -14.01
CA LYS A 327 5.97 30.38 -15.03
C LYS A 327 6.70 29.36 -15.89
N ASN A 328 7.36 28.38 -15.26
CA ASN A 328 7.96 27.24 -15.94
C ASN A 328 8.22 26.09 -14.95
N ILE A 329 8.40 24.89 -15.50
CA ILE A 329 8.77 23.68 -14.77
C ILE A 329 10.06 23.14 -15.40
N LYS A 330 11.06 22.86 -14.58
CA LYS A 330 12.33 22.28 -15.02
C LYS A 330 12.73 21.12 -14.09
N PRO A 331 13.52 20.15 -14.57
CA PRO A 331 14.12 19.16 -13.69
C PRO A 331 14.96 19.84 -12.59
N SER A 332 14.83 19.38 -11.35
CA SER A 332 15.70 19.80 -10.25
C SER A 332 17.12 19.27 -10.50
N PRO A 333 18.16 20.12 -10.40
CA PRO A 333 19.55 19.65 -10.47
C PRO A 333 19.98 18.92 -9.19
N VAL A 334 19.15 18.96 -8.14
CA VAL A 334 19.38 18.30 -6.86
C VAL A 334 18.51 17.06 -6.76
N SER A 335 19.17 15.93 -6.50
CA SER A 335 18.55 14.64 -6.26
C SER A 335 17.77 14.64 -4.95
N PRO A 336 16.60 13.98 -4.90
CA PRO A 336 15.90 13.76 -3.64
C PRO A 336 16.64 12.79 -2.70
N MET A 337 17.67 12.08 -3.17
CA MET A 337 18.55 11.25 -2.34
C MET A 337 19.64 12.12 -1.70
N PRO A 338 19.65 12.28 -0.36
CA PRO A 338 20.68 13.09 0.29
C PRO A 338 22.08 12.48 0.12
N PRO A 339 23.12 13.31 -0.06
CA PRO A 339 24.50 12.83 0.00
C PRO A 339 24.90 12.48 1.44
N ALA A 340 26.08 11.88 1.62
CA ALA A 340 26.72 11.64 2.92
C ALA A 340 25.97 10.72 3.90
N LEU A 341 24.90 10.02 3.47
CA LEU A 341 24.12 9.11 4.32
C LEU A 341 24.95 8.00 4.99
N ILE A 342 26.03 7.58 4.35
CA ILE A 342 26.92 6.52 4.86
C ILE A 342 28.09 7.06 5.70
N ASN A 343 28.27 8.38 5.83
CA ASN A 343 29.46 8.96 6.46
C ASN A 343 29.58 8.67 7.95
N ARG A 344 28.51 8.19 8.59
CA ARG A 344 28.50 7.75 9.98
C ARG A 344 29.02 6.32 10.18
N LEU A 345 29.04 5.50 9.11
CA LEU A 345 29.44 4.10 9.18
C LEU A 345 30.95 3.95 9.29
N ASN A 346 31.41 3.01 10.12
CA ASN A 346 32.78 2.54 10.06
C ASN A 346 33.03 1.58 8.88
N LYS A 347 34.28 1.16 8.68
CA LYS A 347 34.65 0.28 7.55
C LYS A 347 33.85 -1.03 7.54
N LYS A 348 33.68 -1.70 8.68
CA LYS A 348 32.95 -2.97 8.77
C LYS A 348 31.47 -2.79 8.46
N GLU A 349 30.85 -1.74 9.00
CA GLU A 349 29.45 -1.39 8.74
C GLU A 349 29.21 -1.05 7.26
N LEU A 350 30.14 -0.34 6.62
CA LEU A 350 30.09 -0.05 5.19
C LEU A 350 30.30 -1.32 4.35
N THR A 351 31.25 -2.20 4.71
CA THR A 351 31.41 -3.52 4.07
C THR A 351 30.13 -4.32 4.15
N ASP A 352 29.48 -4.36 5.32
CA ASP A 352 28.23 -5.09 5.52
C ASP A 352 27.09 -4.49 4.71
N LEU A 353 26.95 -3.15 4.68
CA LEU A 353 25.96 -2.46 3.85
C LEU A 353 26.13 -2.80 2.36
N MET A 354 27.35 -2.68 1.85
CA MET A 354 27.63 -2.99 0.44
C MET A 354 27.44 -4.47 0.12
N GLY A 355 27.84 -5.37 1.03
CA GLY A 355 27.56 -6.80 0.90
C GLY A 355 26.07 -7.11 0.85
N TYR A 356 25.25 -6.46 1.69
CA TYR A 356 23.80 -6.56 1.62
C TYR A 356 23.25 -6.07 0.28
N LEU A 357 23.64 -4.87 -0.18
CA LEU A 357 23.18 -4.34 -1.47
C LEU A 357 23.56 -5.25 -2.65
N MET A 358 24.79 -5.79 -2.64
CA MET A 358 25.27 -6.74 -3.67
C MET A 358 24.63 -8.13 -3.55
N SER A 359 23.97 -8.45 -2.44
CA SER A 359 23.18 -9.68 -2.27
C SER A 359 21.76 -9.60 -2.85
N LEU A 360 21.30 -8.40 -3.24
CA LEU A 360 19.96 -8.16 -3.79
C LEU A 360 19.88 -8.55 -5.28
N LYS A 361 19.86 -9.86 -5.51
CA LYS A 361 19.82 -10.53 -6.82
C LYS A 361 18.51 -11.28 -7.06
#